data_AF-W4RYY1-F1
#
_entry.id   AF-W4RYY1-F1
#
_cell.length_a   1.000
_cell.length_b   1.000
_cell.length_c   1.000
_cell.angle_alpha   90.00
_cell.angle_beta   90.00
_cell.angle_gamma   90.00
#
_symmetry.space_group_name_H-M   'P 1'
#
loop_
_entity.id
_entity.type
_entity.pdbx_description
1 polymer ?
#
loop_
_entity_poly.entity_id
_entity_poly.type
_entity_poly.pdbx_seq_one_letter_code
_entity_poly.pdbx_strand_id
1 'polypeptide(L)' 'MDRAELRIHLEHLDAAVPALRVSSPDRRHFLRAFAGMARVIEAKALSSNDSKFVERRIDEILAWHGNSPAK' A
#
# COMPACT_ATOMS: atom_id res chain seq x y z
N MET A 1 -16.45 -1.60 -1.12
CA MET A 1 -16.10 -0.22 -1.46
C MET A 1 -16.10 -0.07 -2.95
N ASP A 2 -16.52 1.09 -3.43
CA ASP A 2 -16.38 1.44 -4.83
C ASP A 2 -14.91 1.69 -5.17
N ARG A 3 -14.56 1.53 -6.45
CA ARG A 3 -13.18 1.71 -6.93
C ARG A 3 -12.62 3.11 -6.64
N ALA A 4 -13.48 4.12 -6.58
CA ALA A 4 -13.12 5.48 -6.22
C ALA A 4 -12.65 5.59 -4.75
N GLU A 5 -13.34 4.91 -3.82
CA GLU A 5 -12.95 4.89 -2.41
C GLU A 5 -11.63 4.13 -2.21
N LEU A 6 -11.45 3.00 -2.90
CA LEU A 6 -10.18 2.25 -2.87
C LEU A 6 -9.01 3.12 -3.33
N ARG A 7 -9.22 3.94 -4.37
CA ARG A 7 -8.21 4.87 -4.85
C ARG A 7 -7.86 5.92 -3.80
N ILE A 8 -8.84 6.52 -3.13
CA ILE A 8 -8.60 7.49 -2.04
C ILE A 8 -7.80 6.83 -0.91
N HIS A 9 -8.15 5.60 -0.51
CA HIS A 9 -7.41 4.86 0.50
C HIS A 9 -5.96 4.57 0.10
N LEU A 10 -5.71 4.29 -1.18
CA LEU A 10 -4.36 4.09 -1.71
C LEU A 10 -3.56 5.40 -1.78
N GLU A 11 -4.20 6.52 -2.12
CA GLU A 11 -3.55 7.84 -2.09
C GLU A 11 -3.19 8.26 -0.66
N HIS A 12 -4.06 7.98 0.32
CA HIS A 12 -3.72 8.15 1.73
C HIS A 12 -2.60 7.21 2.19
N LEU A 13 -2.56 5.96 1.70
CA LEU A 13 -1.49 5.04 2.00
C LEU A 13 -0.14 5.57 1.48
N ASP A 14 -0.09 6.06 0.24
CA ASP A 14 1.11 6.67 -0.35
C ASP A 14 1.58 7.90 0.45
N ALA A 15 0.66 8.80 0.79
CA ALA A 15 0.96 9.97 1.61
C ALA A 15 1.46 9.61 3.02
N ALA A 16 1.04 8.47 3.56
CA ALA A 16 1.49 7.97 4.86
C ALA A 16 2.86 7.29 4.82
N VAL A 17 3.34 6.84 3.64
CA VAL A 17 4.66 6.20 3.48
C VAL A 17 5.82 7.03 4.07
N PRO A 18 5.98 8.33 3.73
CA PRO A 18 7.07 9.12 4.30
C PRO A 18 6.98 9.24 5.83
N ALA A 19 5.79 9.42 6.40
CA ALA A 19 5.59 9.49 7.85
C ALA A 19 5.92 8.15 8.54
N LEU A 20 5.51 7.03 7.94
CA LEU A 20 5.86 5.68 8.39
C LEU A 20 7.37 5.45 8.34
N ARG A 21 8.05 5.95 7.31
CA ARG A 21 9.50 5.79 7.13
C ARG A 21 10.30 6.58 8.18
N VAL A 22 9.80 7.76 8.59
CA VAL A 22 10.39 8.53 9.69
C VAL A 22 10.18 7.84 11.03
N SER A 23 8.99 7.29 11.29
CA SER A 23 8.70 6.58 12.54
C SER A 23 9.33 5.18 12.62
N SER A 24 9.59 4.54 11.48
CA SER A 24 10.15 3.20 11.38
C SER A 24 11.29 3.19 10.38
N PRO A 25 12.52 3.59 10.81
CA PRO A 25 13.70 3.57 9.94
C PRO A 25 14.07 2.16 9.50
N ASP A 26 13.69 1.15 10.29
CA ASP A 26 13.81 -0.26 9.92
C ASP A 26 12.89 -0.62 8.77
N ARG A 27 13.49 -0.92 7.61
CA ARG A 27 12.78 -1.35 6.40
C ARG A 27 11.82 -2.52 6.67
N ARG A 28 12.19 -3.46 7.54
CA ARG A 28 11.34 -4.61 7.90
C ARG A 28 10.11 -4.19 8.71
N HIS A 29 10.25 -3.24 9.63
CA HIS A 29 9.12 -2.70 10.39
C HIS A 29 8.21 -1.87 9.49
N PHE A 30 8.79 -1.02 8.65
CA PHE A 30 8.06 -0.27 7.63
C PHE A 30 7.24 -1.20 6.73
N LEU A 31 7.87 -2.22 6.12
CA LEU A 31 7.19 -3.15 5.22
C LEU A 31 6.06 -3.91 5.93
N ARG A 32 6.23 -4.29 7.20
CA ARG A 32 5.18 -4.96 7.97
C ARG A 32 4.00 -4.03 8.27
N ALA A 33 4.26 -2.78 8.69
CA ALA A 33 3.21 -1.80 8.95
C ALA A 33 2.44 -1.45 7.66
N PHE A 34 3.17 -1.22 6.58
CA PHE A 34 2.64 -0.94 5.26
C PHE A 34 1.80 -2.10 4.70
N ALA A 35 2.32 -3.34 4.77
CA ALA A 35 1.58 -4.54 4.36
C ALA A 35 0.30 -4.75 5.19
N GLY A 36 0.32 -4.38 6.47
CA GLY A 36 -0.87 -4.39 7.33
C GLY A 36 -1.96 -3.44 6.82
N MET A 37 -1.60 -2.21 6.46
CA MET A 37 -2.55 -1.23 5.91
C MET A 37 -3.06 -1.65 4.53
N ALA A 38 -2.16 -2.10 3.65
CA ALA A 38 -2.49 -2.65 2.34
C ALA A 38 -3.54 -3.77 2.43
N ARG A 39 -3.33 -4.73 3.33
CA ARG A 39 -4.24 -5.87 3.51
C ARG A 39 -5.63 -5.44 4.01
N VAL A 40 -5.72 -4.37 4.79
CA VAL A 40 -7.01 -3.80 5.21
C VAL A 40 -7.75 -3.19 4.01
N ILE A 41 -7.03 -2.57 3.07
CA ILE A 41 -7.63 -2.03 1.83
C ILE A 41 -8.05 -3.18 0.91
N GLU A 42 -7.22 -4.20 0.73
CA GLU A 42 -7.57 -5.41 -0.04
C GLU A 42 -8.77 -6.15 0.56
N ALA A 43 -8.85 -6.29 1.88
CA ALA A 43 -10.01 -6.92 2.53
C ALA A 43 -11.32 -6.15 2.32
N LYS A 44 -11.24 -4.86 1.99
CA LYS A 44 -12.40 -4.01 1.63
C LYS A 44 -12.72 -4.04 0.14
N ALA A 45 -11.83 -4.60 -0.68
CA ALA A 45 -12.06 -4.83 -2.10
C ALA A 45 -13.07 -5.98 -2.24
N LEU A 46 -14.21 -5.70 -2.88
CA LEU A 46 -15.31 -6.65 -3.02
C LEU A 46 -15.10 -7.63 -4.18
N SER A 47 -14.17 -7.33 -5.08
CA SER A 47 -13.90 -8.11 -6.30
C SER A 47 -12.42 -8.40 -6.48
N SER A 48 -12.12 -9.56 -7.06
CA SER A 48 -10.75 -9.95 -7.44
C SER A 48 -10.09 -8.95 -8.40
N ASN A 49 -10.89 -8.21 -9.19
CA ASN A 49 -10.37 -7.16 -10.06
C ASN A 49 -9.88 -5.95 -9.26
N ASP A 50 -10.59 -5.59 -8.19
CA ASP A 50 -10.21 -4.50 -7.30
C ASP A 50 -9.02 -4.88 -6.42
N SER A 51 -8.94 -6.14 -5.97
CA SER A 51 -7.76 -6.65 -5.26
C SER A 51 -6.49 -6.52 -6.11
N LYS A 52 -6.54 -6.96 -7.38
CA LYS A 52 -5.42 -6.81 -8.32
C LYS A 52 -5.04 -5.35 -8.58
N PHE A 53 -6.03 -4.45 -8.60
CA PHE A 53 -5.78 -3.03 -8.74
C PHE A 53 -5.05 -2.46 -7.52
N VAL A 54 -5.49 -2.84 -6.32
CA VAL A 54 -4.87 -2.46 -5.04
C VAL A 54 -3.44 -2.99 -4.98
N GLU A 55 -3.23 -4.27 -5.28
CA GLU A 55 -1.92 -4.94 -5.30
C GLU A 55 -0.94 -4.23 -6.27
N ARG A 56 -1.39 -3.91 -7.49
CA ARG A 56 -0.56 -3.18 -8.46
C ARG A 56 -0.19 -1.78 -7.98
N ARG A 57 -1.13 -1.05 -7.36
CA ARG A 57 -0.85 0.28 -6.82
C ARG A 57 0.11 0.23 -5.63
N ILE A 58 -0.01 -0.79 -4.80
CA ILE A 58 0.92 -1.04 -3.69
C ILE A 58 2.34 -1.29 -4.23
N ASP A 59 2.47 -2.10 -5.27
CA ASP A 59 3.75 -2.38 -5.90
C ASP A 59 4.37 -1.12 -6.52
N GLU A 60 3.55 -0.29 -7.19
CA GLU A 60 3.98 1.02 -7.69
C GLU A 60 4.47 1.96 -6.58
N ILE A 61 3.74 2.05 -5.47
CA ILE A 61 4.12 2.86 -4.31
C ILE A 61 5.46 2.34 -3.77
N LEU A 62 5.63 1.03 -3.57
CA LEU A 62 6.88 0.45 -3.11
C LEU A 62 8.04 0.74 -4.09
N ALA A 63 7.79 0.64 -5.39
CA ALA A 63 8.77 0.96 -6.42
C ALA A 63 9.19 2.43 -6.39
N TRP A 64 8.23 3.36 -6.28
CA TRP A 64 8.48 4.80 -6.18
C TRP A 64 9.29 5.17 -4.93
N HIS A 65 9.02 4.50 -3.81
CA HIS A 65 9.74 4.73 -2.55
C HIS A 65 11.07 3.96 -2.45
N GLY A 66 11.53 3.32 -3.53
CA GLY A 66 12.81 2.59 -3.58
C GLY A 66 12.81 1.30 -2.75
N ASN A 67 11.62 0.79 -2.41
CA ASN A 67 11.40 -0.45 -1.68
C ASN A 67 11.05 -1.63 -2.60
N SER A 68 11.52 -1.61 -3.85
CA SER A 68 11.28 -2.66 -4.83
C SER A 68 11.41 -4.05 -4.18
N PRO A 69 10.40 -4.95 -4.30
CA PRO A 69 10.71 -6.36 -4.24
C PRO A 69 11.70 -6.60 -5.38
N ALA A 70 12.87 -7.13 -5.05
CA ALA A 70 13.86 -7.47 -6.06
C ALA A 70 13.21 -8.41 -7.07
N LYS A 71 13.39 -8.06 -8.34
CA LYS A 71 12.99 -8.84 -9.52
C LYS A 71 13.53 -10.26 -9.48
#